data_AF-A0A1Y6JY82-F1
#
_entry.id   AF-A0A1Y6JY82-F1
#
_cell.length_a   1.000
_cell.length_b   1.000
_cell.length_c   1.000
_cell.angle_alpha   90.00
_cell.angle_beta   90.00
_cell.angle_gamma   90.00
#
_symmetry.space_group_name_H-M   'P 1'
#
loop_
_entity.id
_entity.type
_entity.pdbx_description
1 polymer ?
#
loop_
_entity_poly.entity_id
_entity_poly.type
_entity_poly.pdbx_seq_one_letter_code
_entity_poly.pdbx_strand_id
1 'polypeptide(L)'
;MQTKQTVYSQLVTEPTGFSLVNEAGQPDRPLHLYDFASFLSYKNLPTNQAIRDAIATQTQPLAPATAETVAGVDVTVDTTPFTDPARNQEPFNNDYMFVALNCAVRKENYSDEKWRMFHDVQRKPNTFYLAFKTNAPRFREAYITDILKNSLESLASNAKAKFFVDEEQKGTHHLLTDDVTTLATILHEKDVKRFARDQKANARRTTPKPILPVTTVAEFAALIPAYRDTYRKSAALFSRECAIVQPKQLIVFGNDALATMQNMVNDGLFDADPTVQGLIKNALETEHYAAQGKVKGKGMAARYWMAAADTLTAATDRATN
;
A
#
# COMPACT_ATOMS: atom_id res chain seq x y z
N MET A 1 -26.74 1.07 8.29
CA MET A 1 -25.29 1.29 8.41
C MET A 1 -24.68 -0.04 8.84
N GLN A 2 -23.64 -0.53 8.15
CA GLN A 2 -23.01 -1.81 8.49
C GLN A 2 -22.29 -1.71 9.84
N THR A 3 -22.26 -2.81 10.60
CA THR A 3 -21.47 -2.89 11.83
C THR A 3 -20.03 -3.29 11.52
N LYS A 4 -19.11 -3.01 12.45
CA LYS A 4 -17.72 -3.45 12.37
C LYS A 4 -17.61 -4.97 12.19
N GLN A 5 -18.42 -5.74 12.92
CA GLN A 5 -18.43 -7.20 12.81
C GLN A 5 -18.85 -7.66 11.42
N THR A 6 -19.89 -7.06 10.83
CA THR A 6 -20.36 -7.47 9.50
C THR A 6 -19.27 -7.27 8.44
N VAL A 7 -18.67 -6.08 8.39
CA VAL A 7 -17.60 -5.75 7.44
C VAL A 7 -16.40 -6.67 7.67
N TYR A 8 -15.98 -6.82 8.92
CA TYR A 8 -14.87 -7.68 9.31
C TYR A 8 -15.08 -9.13 8.88
N SER A 9 -16.24 -9.71 9.18
CA SER A 9 -16.56 -11.10 8.82
C SER A 9 -16.53 -11.31 7.32
N GLN A 10 -17.11 -10.41 6.52
CA GLN A 10 -17.09 -10.50 5.07
C GLN A 10 -15.66 -10.47 4.51
N LEU A 11 -14.83 -9.50 4.94
CA LEU A 11 -13.44 -9.39 4.50
C LEU A 11 -12.58 -10.60 4.88
N VAL A 12 -12.82 -11.19 6.06
CA VAL A 12 -12.07 -12.38 6.50
C VAL A 12 -12.41 -13.60 5.64
N THR A 13 -13.64 -13.71 5.17
CA THR A 13 -14.11 -14.88 4.41
C THR A 13 -14.07 -14.71 2.90
N GLU A 14 -13.84 -13.50 2.39
CA GLU A 14 -13.88 -13.23 0.95
C GLU A 14 -12.65 -13.81 0.24
N PRO A 15 -12.83 -14.84 -0.62
CA PRO A 15 -11.71 -15.51 -1.27
C PRO A 15 -11.15 -14.64 -2.39
N THR A 16 -9.82 -14.56 -2.45
CA THR A 16 -9.17 -13.81 -3.53
C THR A 16 -8.86 -14.65 -4.75
N GLY A 17 -8.86 -15.98 -4.60
CA GLY A 17 -8.37 -16.92 -5.60
C GLY A 17 -6.86 -16.86 -5.81
N PHE A 18 -6.11 -16.09 -5.02
CA PHE A 18 -4.66 -16.22 -4.92
C PHE A 18 -4.31 -17.25 -3.85
N SER A 19 -3.10 -17.78 -3.91
CA SER A 19 -2.54 -18.65 -2.86
C SER A 19 -1.12 -18.21 -2.54
N LEU A 20 -0.71 -18.40 -1.28
CA LEU A 20 0.71 -18.47 -0.94
C LEU A 20 1.32 -19.65 -1.68
N VAL A 21 2.59 -19.52 -2.04
CA VAL A 21 3.38 -20.61 -2.59
C VAL A 21 4.41 -21.05 -1.55
N ASN A 22 4.60 -22.36 -1.43
CA ASN A 22 5.67 -22.92 -0.59
C ASN A 22 7.05 -22.78 -1.27
N GLU A 23 8.12 -23.24 -0.60
CA GLU A 23 9.49 -23.22 -1.13
C GLU A 23 9.64 -23.98 -2.47
N ALA A 24 8.75 -24.93 -2.75
CA ALA A 24 8.71 -25.67 -4.02
C ALA A 24 7.91 -24.95 -5.12
N GLY A 25 7.40 -23.73 -4.86
CA GLY A 25 6.57 -22.96 -5.79
C GLY A 25 5.14 -23.49 -5.95
N GLN A 26 4.70 -24.41 -5.08
CA GLN A 26 3.37 -25.00 -5.14
C GLN A 26 2.38 -24.20 -4.27
N PRO A 27 1.09 -24.09 -4.68
CA PRO A 27 0.07 -23.47 -3.84
C PRO A 27 -0.02 -24.15 -2.47
N ASP A 28 0.02 -23.36 -1.41
CA ASP A 28 0.01 -23.81 -0.02
C ASP A 28 -1.27 -23.36 0.70
N ARG A 29 -1.42 -22.04 0.92
CA ARG A 29 -2.58 -21.46 1.61
C ARG A 29 -3.39 -20.54 0.71
N PRO A 30 -4.73 -20.71 0.59
CA PRO A 30 -5.57 -19.75 -0.11
C PRO A 30 -5.61 -18.41 0.62
N LEU A 31 -5.56 -17.34 -0.16
CA LEU A 31 -5.54 -15.96 0.32
C LEU A 31 -6.94 -15.34 0.29
N HIS A 32 -7.26 -14.56 1.32
CA HIS A 32 -8.52 -13.83 1.49
C HIS A 32 -8.26 -12.33 1.52
N LEU A 33 -9.31 -11.49 1.45
CA LEU A 33 -9.12 -10.04 1.40
C LEU A 33 -8.37 -9.47 2.60
N TYR A 34 -8.55 -10.05 3.80
CA TYR A 34 -7.79 -9.65 4.99
C TYR A 34 -6.27 -9.77 4.82
N ASP A 35 -5.80 -10.64 3.91
CA ASP A 35 -4.37 -10.78 3.68
C ASP A 35 -3.78 -9.54 2.97
N PHE A 36 -4.59 -8.73 2.27
CA PHE A 36 -4.16 -7.57 1.45
C PHE A 36 -4.42 -6.21 2.10
N ALA A 37 -4.98 -6.22 3.31
CA ALA A 37 -5.61 -5.05 3.87
C ALA A 37 -5.51 -5.01 5.38
N SER A 38 -5.89 -3.87 5.95
CA SER A 38 -5.98 -3.70 7.39
C SER A 38 -6.97 -2.61 7.77
N PHE A 39 -6.98 -2.25 9.04
CA PHE A 39 -7.77 -1.15 9.58
C PHE A 39 -6.83 -0.17 10.26
N LEU A 40 -7.11 1.14 10.13
CA LEU A 40 -6.42 2.21 10.84
C LEU A 40 -6.78 2.22 12.33
N SER A 41 -6.38 1.15 13.02
CA SER A 41 -6.64 0.89 14.43
C SER A 41 -5.34 0.46 15.09
N TYR A 42 -4.91 1.23 16.09
CA TYR A 42 -3.61 1.09 16.73
C TYR A 42 -3.80 0.85 18.21
N LYS A 43 -2.99 -0.04 18.81
CA LYS A 43 -3.10 -0.35 20.26
C LYS A 43 -2.88 0.87 21.14
N ASN A 44 -1.95 1.74 20.78
CA ASN A 44 -1.79 3.03 21.45
C ASN A 44 -1.30 4.10 20.47
N LEU A 45 -2.16 5.05 20.15
CA LEU A 45 -1.80 6.21 19.34
C LEU A 45 -2.26 7.49 20.06
N PRO A 46 -1.39 8.14 20.83
CA PRO A 46 -1.66 9.44 21.43
C PRO A 46 -2.01 10.49 20.38
N THR A 47 -2.62 11.60 20.76
CA THR A 47 -2.94 12.67 19.80
C THR A 47 -1.69 13.19 19.10
N ASN A 48 -1.85 13.70 17.88
CA ASN A 48 -0.73 14.31 17.16
C ASN A 48 -0.06 15.42 17.97
N GLN A 49 -0.80 16.17 18.80
CA GLN A 49 -0.20 17.17 19.69
C GLN A 49 0.67 16.52 20.77
N ALA A 50 0.18 15.47 21.44
CA ALA A 50 0.97 14.76 22.46
C ALA A 50 2.25 14.15 21.87
N ILE A 51 2.17 13.58 20.66
CA ILE A 51 3.35 13.07 19.93
C ILE A 51 4.34 14.22 19.65
N ARG A 52 3.84 15.37 19.20
CA ARG A 52 4.68 16.56 18.92
C ARG A 52 5.36 17.07 20.18
N ASP A 53 4.63 17.17 21.28
CA ASP A 53 5.15 17.64 22.57
C ASP A 53 6.23 16.69 23.09
N ALA A 54 5.98 15.38 23.05
CA ALA A 54 6.94 14.36 23.46
C ALA A 54 8.24 14.46 22.64
N ILE A 55 8.15 14.60 21.32
CA ILE A 55 9.33 14.73 20.46
C ILE A 55 10.03 16.08 20.64
N ALA A 56 9.30 17.18 20.88
CA ALA A 56 9.86 18.51 21.04
C ALA A 56 10.77 18.65 22.28
N THR A 57 10.58 17.80 23.29
CA THR A 57 11.48 17.74 24.46
C THR A 57 12.86 17.17 24.15
N GLN A 58 13.04 16.55 22.98
CA GLN A 58 14.29 15.87 22.62
C GLN A 58 15.28 16.86 21.97
N THR A 59 16.51 16.86 22.49
CA THR A 59 17.58 17.76 22.00
C THR A 59 18.29 17.21 20.76
N GLN A 60 18.13 15.93 20.48
CA GLN A 60 18.74 15.25 19.33
C GLN A 60 17.68 14.82 18.32
N PRO A 61 18.01 14.79 17.01
CA PRO A 61 17.15 14.19 16.00
C PRO A 61 16.83 12.73 16.34
N LEU A 62 15.55 12.37 16.32
CA LEU A 62 15.12 11.00 16.62
C LEU A 62 14.98 10.18 15.33
N ALA A 63 15.48 8.95 15.38
CA ALA A 63 15.07 7.93 14.42
C ALA A 63 13.61 7.51 14.70
N PRO A 64 12.86 7.01 13.69
CA PRO A 64 11.45 6.65 13.86
C PRO A 64 11.16 5.68 15.01
N ALA A 65 11.95 4.62 15.18
CA ALA A 65 11.77 3.68 16.29
C ALA A 65 11.98 4.33 17.68
N THR A 66 12.89 5.30 17.75
CA THR A 66 13.10 6.08 18.98
C THR A 66 11.94 7.06 19.19
N ALA A 67 11.41 7.67 18.12
CA ALA A 67 10.25 8.54 18.18
C ALA A 67 8.99 7.79 18.65
N GLU A 68 8.76 6.57 18.16
CA GLU A 68 7.71 5.67 18.66
C GLU A 68 7.82 5.49 20.18
N THR A 69 9.01 5.11 20.66
CA THR A 69 9.26 4.85 22.08
C THR A 69 9.07 6.10 22.93
N VAL A 70 9.64 7.24 22.52
CA VAL A 70 9.57 8.52 23.24
C VAL A 70 8.14 9.04 23.30
N ALA A 71 7.38 8.91 22.20
CA ALA A 71 5.99 9.34 22.13
C ALA A 71 5.01 8.31 22.73
N GLY A 72 5.49 7.16 23.19
CA GLY A 72 4.65 6.08 23.71
C GLY A 72 3.70 5.49 22.66
N VAL A 73 4.06 5.52 21.38
CA VAL A 73 3.24 5.01 20.28
C VAL A 73 3.43 3.50 20.11
N ASP A 74 2.32 2.77 20.09
CA ASP A 74 2.24 1.38 19.67
C ASP A 74 1.45 1.29 18.36
N VAL A 75 2.19 1.16 17.25
CA VAL A 75 1.64 1.06 15.89
C VAL A 75 1.15 -0.34 15.51
N THR A 76 1.13 -1.30 16.44
CA THR A 76 0.54 -2.61 16.17
C THR A 76 -0.98 -2.49 16.02
N VAL A 77 -1.55 -3.33 15.15
CA VAL A 77 -3.00 -3.34 14.91
C VAL A 77 -3.73 -3.64 16.21
N ASP A 78 -4.72 -2.83 16.54
CA ASP A 78 -5.74 -3.19 17.52
C ASP A 78 -6.95 -3.77 16.81
N THR A 79 -7.15 -5.09 16.94
CA THR A 79 -8.31 -5.79 16.37
C THR A 79 -9.54 -5.77 17.28
N THR A 80 -9.41 -5.33 18.53
CA THR A 80 -10.51 -5.32 19.50
C THR A 80 -11.75 -4.58 19.01
N PRO A 81 -11.70 -3.47 18.23
CA PRO A 81 -12.90 -2.83 17.71
C PRO A 81 -13.77 -3.77 16.85
N PHE A 82 -13.16 -4.79 16.25
CA PHE A 82 -13.81 -5.70 15.31
C PHE A 82 -14.12 -7.07 15.92
N THR A 83 -13.41 -7.44 16.99
CA THR A 83 -13.55 -8.77 17.61
C THR A 83 -14.24 -8.74 18.98
N ASP A 84 -14.19 -7.63 19.71
CA ASP A 84 -14.85 -7.49 21.02
C ASP A 84 -16.37 -7.33 20.84
N PRO A 85 -17.22 -8.19 21.43
CA PRO A 85 -18.68 -8.06 21.38
C PRO A 85 -19.22 -6.68 21.82
N ALA A 86 -18.53 -5.98 22.72
CA ALA A 86 -18.96 -4.67 23.19
C ALA A 86 -18.77 -3.57 22.13
N ARG A 87 -17.79 -3.72 21.23
CA ARG A 87 -17.41 -2.72 20.23
C ARG A 87 -17.78 -3.12 18.81
N ASN A 88 -17.83 -4.41 18.51
CA ASN A 88 -17.99 -4.90 17.13
C ASN A 88 -19.40 -4.70 16.56
N GLN A 89 -20.38 -4.38 17.41
CA GLN A 89 -21.72 -3.96 16.99
C GLN A 89 -21.81 -2.46 16.68
N GLU A 90 -20.76 -1.69 16.99
CA GLU A 90 -20.71 -0.28 16.63
C GLU A 90 -20.71 -0.13 15.10
N PRO A 91 -21.20 1.02 14.59
CA PRO A 91 -21.13 1.32 13.17
C PRO A 91 -19.69 1.27 12.64
N PHE A 92 -19.51 0.70 11.45
CA PHE A 92 -18.23 0.72 10.76
C PHE A 92 -17.94 2.11 10.17
N ASN A 93 -16.69 2.57 10.30
CA ASN A 93 -16.25 3.83 9.69
C ASN A 93 -15.97 3.63 8.20
N ASN A 94 -16.99 3.87 7.38
CA ASN A 94 -16.89 3.88 5.92
C ASN A 94 -16.76 5.29 5.31
N ASP A 95 -16.48 6.31 6.12
CA ASP A 95 -16.32 7.67 5.59
C ASP A 95 -15.12 7.74 4.64
N TYR A 96 -14.06 6.97 4.93
CA TYR A 96 -12.84 6.92 4.15
C TYR A 96 -12.37 5.49 3.94
N MET A 97 -11.80 5.23 2.77
CA MET A 97 -10.98 4.05 2.50
C MET A 97 -9.65 4.50 1.91
N PHE A 98 -8.58 4.01 2.52
CA PHE A 98 -7.23 4.36 2.13
C PHE A 98 -6.68 3.32 1.16
N VAL A 99 -6.04 3.79 0.09
CA VAL A 99 -5.52 2.93 -0.98
C VAL A 99 -4.07 3.26 -1.26
N ALA A 100 -3.22 2.25 -1.34
CA ALA A 100 -1.82 2.39 -1.72
C ALA A 100 -1.49 1.51 -2.93
N LEU A 101 -0.30 1.68 -3.53
CA LEU A 101 0.05 0.96 -4.77
C LEU A 101 0.21 -0.54 -4.52
N ASN A 102 1.09 -0.88 -3.58
CA ASN A 102 1.39 -2.20 -3.08
C ASN A 102 2.18 -2.01 -1.78
N CYS A 103 1.71 -2.60 -0.69
CA CYS A 103 2.24 -2.35 0.63
C CYS A 103 2.99 -3.53 1.24
N ALA A 104 3.24 -4.62 0.51
CA ALA A 104 3.87 -5.79 1.13
C ALA A 104 4.52 -6.82 0.20
N VAL A 105 5.73 -7.25 0.59
CA VAL A 105 6.24 -8.61 0.32
C VAL A 105 5.49 -9.58 1.21
N ARG A 106 4.86 -10.58 0.62
CA ARG A 106 4.48 -11.79 1.33
C ARG A 106 5.68 -12.72 1.31
N LYS A 107 6.29 -12.93 2.47
CA LYS A 107 7.40 -13.90 2.59
C LYS A 107 6.83 -15.31 2.71
N GLU A 108 7.67 -16.30 2.43
CA GLU A 108 7.40 -17.73 2.61
C GLU A 108 6.98 -18.06 4.06
N ASN A 109 7.42 -17.27 5.04
CA ASN A 109 7.03 -17.40 6.47
C ASN A 109 5.94 -16.39 6.87
N TYR A 110 4.88 -16.28 6.08
CA TYR A 110 3.75 -15.41 6.41
C TYR A 110 3.06 -15.95 7.67
N SER A 111 2.95 -15.13 8.72
CA SER A 111 2.24 -15.53 9.95
C SER A 111 0.73 -15.58 9.71
N ASP A 112 0.03 -16.55 10.29
CA ASP A 112 -1.43 -16.70 10.22
C ASP A 112 -2.24 -15.60 10.96
N GLU A 113 -1.58 -14.53 11.41
CA GLU A 113 -2.27 -13.40 12.03
C GLU A 113 -3.12 -12.67 11.01
N LYS A 114 -4.42 -12.59 11.29
CA LYS A 114 -5.45 -12.14 10.35
C LYS A 114 -5.38 -10.66 9.99
N TRP A 115 -4.54 -9.85 10.66
CA TRP A 115 -4.40 -8.42 10.37
C TRP A 115 -3.02 -7.92 10.77
N ARG A 116 -2.31 -7.30 9.83
CA ARG A 116 -1.11 -6.52 10.11
C ARG A 116 -1.18 -5.23 9.32
N MET A 117 -1.04 -4.10 10.02
CA MET A 117 -0.80 -2.80 9.41
C MET A 117 0.48 -2.93 8.60
N PHE A 118 0.38 -2.98 7.27
CA PHE A 118 1.54 -2.93 6.37
C PHE A 118 2.53 -4.05 6.67
N HIS A 119 2.46 -5.15 5.92
CA HIS A 119 3.18 -6.39 6.22
C HIS A 119 4.73 -6.28 6.18
N ASP A 120 5.29 -5.09 6.01
CA ASP A 120 6.68 -4.77 6.29
C ASP A 120 6.91 -4.44 7.78
N VAL A 121 6.85 -5.48 8.63
CA VAL A 121 7.25 -5.38 10.05
C VAL A 121 8.76 -5.13 10.22
N GLN A 122 9.54 -5.19 9.14
CA GLN A 122 10.99 -4.98 9.16
C GLN A 122 11.35 -3.50 8.98
N ARG A 123 10.51 -2.72 8.29
CA ARG A 123 10.67 -1.27 8.10
C ARG A 123 9.63 -0.48 8.87
N LYS A 124 9.70 -0.60 10.20
CA LYS A 124 8.96 0.21 11.19
C LYS A 124 8.83 1.72 10.86
N PRO A 125 9.86 2.40 10.28
CA PRO A 125 9.75 3.82 9.92
C PRO A 125 8.51 4.24 9.14
N ASN A 126 8.02 3.40 8.24
CA ASN A 126 6.91 3.77 7.36
C ASN A 126 5.55 3.67 8.10
N THR A 127 5.40 2.69 9.00
CA THR A 127 4.18 2.49 9.77
C THR A 127 3.95 3.62 10.78
N PHE A 128 5.01 4.13 11.42
CA PHE A 128 4.92 5.31 12.29
C PHE A 128 4.41 6.54 11.55
N TYR A 129 4.96 6.83 10.37
CA TYR A 129 4.57 8.01 9.61
C TYR A 129 3.12 7.90 9.11
N LEU A 130 2.69 6.70 8.68
CA LEU A 130 1.29 6.45 8.40
C LEU A 130 0.41 6.75 9.62
N ALA A 131 0.72 6.14 10.77
CA ALA A 131 -0.06 6.29 11.99
C ALA A 131 -0.23 7.77 12.37
N PHE A 132 0.86 8.54 12.30
CA PHE A 132 0.83 9.97 12.54
C PHE A 132 -0.04 10.72 11.51
N LYS A 133 0.11 10.39 10.22
CA LYS A 133 -0.63 11.01 9.12
C LYS A 133 -2.14 10.75 9.20
N THR A 134 -2.54 9.59 9.70
CA THR A 134 -3.93 9.18 9.82
C THR A 134 -4.52 9.34 11.23
N ASN A 135 -3.81 9.99 12.15
CA ASN A 135 -4.23 10.15 13.55
C ASN A 135 -5.35 11.17 13.79
N ALA A 136 -6.14 11.50 12.76
CA ALA A 136 -7.33 12.31 12.95
C ALA A 136 -8.48 11.40 13.42
N PRO A 137 -9.32 11.82 14.39
CA PRO A 137 -10.43 11.00 14.88
C PRO A 137 -11.33 10.43 13.78
N ARG A 138 -11.55 11.19 12.71
CA ARG A 138 -12.37 10.79 11.54
C ARG A 138 -11.82 9.60 10.73
N PHE A 139 -10.53 9.29 10.86
CA PHE A 139 -9.89 8.19 10.12
C PHE A 139 -9.75 6.92 10.97
N ARG A 140 -10.08 6.98 12.27
CA ARG A 140 -9.95 5.82 13.16
C ARG A 140 -10.81 4.67 12.65
N GLU A 141 -10.23 3.48 12.65
CA GLU A 141 -10.87 2.22 12.27
C GLU A 141 -11.35 2.18 10.80
N ALA A 142 -10.96 3.16 9.99
CA ALA A 142 -11.19 3.14 8.55
C ALA A 142 -10.38 2.02 7.88
N TYR A 143 -10.86 1.57 6.73
CA TYR A 143 -10.22 0.48 5.99
C TYR A 143 -9.03 0.98 5.15
N ILE A 144 -8.00 0.16 5.03
CA ILE A 144 -6.82 0.45 4.22
C ILE A 144 -6.40 -0.78 3.41
N THR A 145 -6.09 -0.61 2.13
CA THR A 145 -5.78 -1.72 1.22
C THR A 145 -4.82 -1.31 0.09
N ASP A 146 -4.35 -2.30 -0.66
CA ASP A 146 -3.55 -2.13 -1.88
C ASP A 146 -4.40 -2.15 -3.15
N ILE A 147 -4.11 -1.32 -4.15
CA ILE A 147 -4.75 -1.47 -5.46
C ILE A 147 -4.19 -2.66 -6.23
N LEU A 148 -2.88 -2.94 -6.17
CA LEU A 148 -2.27 -4.11 -6.81
C LEU A 148 -2.12 -5.26 -5.81
N LYS A 149 -2.95 -6.28 -5.98
CA LYS A 149 -2.99 -7.46 -5.10
C LYS A 149 -1.90 -8.46 -5.50
N ASN A 150 -1.42 -9.19 -4.51
CA ASN A 150 -0.58 -10.39 -4.65
C ASN A 150 0.71 -10.17 -5.46
N SER A 151 1.28 -8.97 -5.36
CA SER A 151 2.61 -8.71 -5.89
C SER A 151 3.62 -8.88 -4.77
N LEU A 152 4.51 -9.85 -4.92
CA LEU A 152 5.57 -10.21 -3.97
C LEU A 152 6.66 -9.13 -3.80
N GLU A 153 6.54 -8.01 -4.48
CA GLU A 153 7.54 -6.94 -4.51
C GLU A 153 7.35 -5.96 -3.34
N SER A 154 8.37 -5.76 -2.50
CA SER A 154 8.31 -4.78 -1.37
C SER A 154 8.57 -3.36 -1.83
N LEU A 155 9.21 -3.24 -2.99
CA LEU A 155 9.59 -1.96 -3.53
C LEU A 155 8.49 -1.55 -4.51
N ALA A 156 7.80 -0.47 -4.17
CA ALA A 156 6.83 0.17 -5.06
C ALA A 156 7.43 0.39 -6.46
N SER A 157 8.72 0.69 -6.58
CA SER A 157 9.41 0.84 -7.87
C SER A 157 9.38 -0.43 -8.74
N ASN A 158 9.43 -1.62 -8.13
CA ASN A 158 9.38 -2.88 -8.84
C ASN A 158 7.95 -3.21 -9.27
N ALA A 159 6.97 -2.97 -8.39
CA ALA A 159 5.55 -3.04 -8.75
C ALA A 159 5.24 -2.07 -9.91
N LYS A 160 5.73 -0.83 -9.83
CA LYS A 160 5.60 0.20 -10.86
C LYS A 160 6.12 -0.28 -12.22
N ALA A 161 7.30 -0.91 -12.23
CA ALA A 161 7.87 -1.47 -13.46
C ALA A 161 7.05 -2.66 -13.98
N LYS A 162 6.71 -3.61 -13.09
CA LYS A 162 5.96 -4.83 -13.41
C LYS A 162 4.59 -4.56 -14.03
N PHE A 163 3.89 -3.54 -13.52
CA PHE A 163 2.56 -3.14 -13.99
C PHE A 163 2.59 -1.90 -14.89
N PHE A 164 3.77 -1.54 -15.42
CA PHE A 164 3.95 -0.49 -16.42
C PHE A 164 3.35 0.87 -16.04
N VAL A 165 3.27 1.20 -14.74
CA VAL A 165 2.58 2.41 -14.27
C VAL A 165 3.19 3.69 -14.87
N ASP A 166 4.52 3.74 -15.05
CA ASP A 166 5.21 4.87 -15.71
C ASP A 166 4.88 5.00 -17.20
N GLU A 167 4.69 3.86 -17.87
CA GLU A 167 4.31 3.83 -19.28
C GLU A 167 2.85 4.22 -19.43
N GLU A 168 1.98 3.70 -18.58
CA GLU A 168 0.54 4.03 -18.57
C GLU A 168 0.26 5.52 -18.30
N GLN A 169 1.13 6.20 -17.55
CA GLN A 169 1.05 7.65 -17.37
C GLN A 169 1.35 8.45 -18.67
N LYS A 170 1.97 7.83 -19.68
CA LYS A 170 2.29 8.46 -20.97
C LYS A 170 1.28 8.14 -22.06
N GLY A 171 0.46 7.10 -21.86
CA GLY A 171 -0.59 6.65 -22.75
C GLY A 171 -1.32 5.48 -22.11
N THR A 172 -2.62 5.32 -22.33
CA THR A 172 -3.39 4.26 -21.66
C THR A 172 -3.27 2.91 -22.37
N HIS A 173 -3.60 1.82 -21.68
CA HIS A 173 -3.68 0.44 -22.19
C HIS A 173 -2.34 -0.22 -22.51
N HIS A 174 -1.21 0.29 -22.00
CA HIS A 174 0.08 -0.34 -22.26
C HIS A 174 0.15 -1.78 -21.74
N LEU A 175 -0.18 -2.04 -20.49
CA LEU A 175 -0.12 -3.38 -19.91
C LEU A 175 -1.09 -4.34 -20.61
N LEU A 176 -2.23 -3.85 -21.09
CA LEU A 176 -3.29 -4.66 -21.70
C LEU A 176 -3.20 -4.77 -23.23
N THR A 177 -2.21 -4.14 -23.88
CA THR A 177 -1.96 -4.30 -25.32
C THR A 177 -1.66 -5.74 -25.71
N ASP A 178 -1.88 -6.17 -26.94
CA ASP A 178 -1.48 -7.51 -27.39
C ASP A 178 0.02 -7.64 -27.69
N ASP A 179 0.75 -6.51 -27.78
CA ASP A 179 2.19 -6.48 -28.07
C ASP A 179 3.06 -6.83 -26.85
N VAL A 180 3.07 -8.12 -26.51
CA VAL A 180 3.89 -8.69 -25.43
C VAL A 180 5.39 -8.46 -25.67
N THR A 181 5.85 -8.47 -26.92
CA THR A 181 7.27 -8.29 -27.25
C THR A 181 7.77 -6.88 -26.92
N THR A 182 6.97 -5.86 -27.23
CA THR A 182 7.31 -4.47 -26.87
C THR A 182 7.36 -4.29 -25.35
N LEU A 183 6.36 -4.81 -24.63
CA LEU A 183 6.36 -4.78 -23.16
C LEU A 183 7.56 -5.50 -22.55
N ALA A 184 7.90 -6.68 -23.07
CA ALA A 184 9.06 -7.45 -22.61
C ALA A 184 10.38 -6.73 -22.87
N THR A 185 10.49 -6.04 -24.01
CA THR A 185 11.62 -5.19 -24.35
C THR A 185 11.79 -4.04 -23.36
N ILE A 186 10.70 -3.34 -23.00
CA ILE A 186 10.72 -2.26 -22.01
C ILE A 186 11.21 -2.77 -20.65
N LEU A 187 10.70 -3.92 -20.19
CA LEU A 187 11.15 -4.53 -18.93
C LEU A 187 12.62 -4.91 -18.99
N HIS A 188 13.07 -5.52 -20.08
CA HIS A 188 14.47 -5.88 -20.31
C HIS A 188 15.39 -4.66 -20.25
N GLU A 189 15.04 -3.55 -20.90
CA GLU A 189 15.83 -2.32 -20.84
C GLU A 189 15.95 -1.74 -19.43
N LYS A 190 14.85 -1.75 -18.66
CA LYS A 190 14.87 -1.35 -17.24
C LYS A 190 15.78 -2.28 -16.43
N ASP A 191 15.77 -3.57 -16.75
CA ASP A 191 16.55 -4.60 -16.07
C ASP A 191 18.06 -4.49 -16.34
N VAL A 192 18.43 -4.20 -17.59
CA VAL A 192 19.81 -3.89 -18.00
C VAL A 192 20.33 -2.66 -17.25
N LYS A 193 19.53 -1.59 -17.16
CA LYS A 193 19.88 -0.37 -16.41
C LYS A 193 20.06 -0.65 -14.91
N ARG A 194 19.18 -1.47 -14.32
CA ARG A 194 19.29 -1.95 -12.93
C ARG A 194 20.61 -2.70 -12.73
N PHE A 195 20.91 -3.68 -13.58
CA PHE A 195 22.12 -4.48 -13.51
C PHE A 195 23.40 -3.64 -13.57
N ALA A 196 23.48 -2.71 -14.53
CA ALA A 196 24.62 -1.81 -14.67
C ALA A 196 24.81 -0.89 -13.44
N ARG A 197 23.71 -0.37 -12.88
CA ARG A 197 23.75 0.43 -11.64
C ARG A 197 24.27 -0.41 -10.47
N ASP A 198 23.83 -1.65 -10.36
CA ASP A 198 24.20 -2.53 -9.25
C ASP A 198 25.67 -2.98 -9.36
N GLN A 199 26.18 -3.22 -10.58
CA GLN A 199 27.62 -3.42 -10.82
C GLN A 199 28.44 -2.20 -10.38
N LYS A 200 28.04 -1.00 -10.79
CA LYS A 200 28.70 0.25 -10.39
C LYS A 200 28.66 0.47 -8.88
N ALA A 201 27.56 0.11 -8.22
CA ALA A 201 27.43 0.20 -6.77
C ALA A 201 28.35 -0.80 -6.06
N ASN A 202 28.44 -2.04 -6.55
CA ASN A 202 29.33 -3.06 -6.01
C ASN A 202 30.81 -2.73 -6.16
N ALA A 203 31.21 -2.11 -7.27
CA ALA A 203 32.60 -1.64 -7.46
C ALA A 203 33.05 -0.63 -6.40
N ARG A 204 32.11 -0.02 -5.67
CA ARG A 204 32.36 0.97 -4.60
C ARG A 204 32.21 0.39 -3.19
N ARG A 205 31.81 -0.87 -3.05
CA ARG A 205 31.55 -1.51 -1.75
C ARG A 205 32.75 -2.32 -1.31
N THR A 206 33.05 -2.26 -0.02
CA THR A 206 34.04 -3.15 0.63
C THR A 206 33.63 -4.61 0.54
N THR A 207 32.32 -4.88 0.54
CA THR A 207 31.75 -6.23 0.39
C THR A 207 30.68 -6.18 -0.71
N PRO A 208 30.99 -6.66 -1.93
CA PRO A 208 30.01 -6.77 -3.01
C PRO A 208 28.80 -7.62 -2.60
N LYS A 209 27.61 -7.22 -3.03
CA LYS A 209 26.39 -8.03 -2.85
C LYS A 209 26.14 -8.88 -4.10
N PRO A 210 25.51 -10.06 -4.02
CA PRO A 210 25.06 -10.78 -5.21
C PRO A 210 24.22 -9.86 -6.11
N ILE A 211 24.49 -9.88 -7.42
CA ILE A 211 23.69 -9.17 -8.43
C ILE A 211 22.89 -10.22 -9.19
N LEU A 212 21.58 -10.04 -9.29
CA LEU A 212 20.74 -10.91 -10.10
C LEU A 212 21.11 -10.76 -11.58
N PRO A 213 21.16 -11.85 -12.37
CA PRO A 213 21.40 -11.75 -13.80
C PRO A 213 20.32 -10.90 -14.48
N VAL A 214 20.65 -10.39 -15.67
CA VAL A 214 19.66 -9.71 -16.51
C VAL A 214 18.68 -10.74 -17.04
N THR A 215 17.39 -10.51 -16.81
CA THR A 215 16.31 -11.32 -17.36
C THR A 215 16.15 -11.00 -18.84
N THR A 216 16.07 -12.03 -19.68
CA THR A 216 15.95 -11.91 -21.13
C THR A 216 14.55 -11.42 -21.53
N VAL A 217 14.43 -10.90 -22.77
CA VAL A 217 13.12 -10.53 -23.34
C VAL A 217 12.16 -11.73 -23.37
N ALA A 218 12.64 -12.93 -23.72
CA ALA A 218 11.80 -14.12 -23.77
C ALA A 218 11.26 -14.52 -22.37
N GLU A 219 12.10 -14.42 -21.34
CA GLU A 219 11.67 -14.67 -19.95
C GLU A 219 10.65 -13.62 -19.48
N PHE A 220 10.85 -12.33 -19.79
CA PHE A 220 9.84 -11.31 -19.48
C PHE A 220 8.54 -11.51 -20.25
N ALA A 221 8.61 -11.90 -21.52
CA ALA A 221 7.44 -12.21 -22.34
C ALA A 221 6.60 -13.32 -21.71
N ALA A 222 7.25 -14.34 -21.13
CA ALA A 222 6.56 -15.43 -20.42
C ALA A 222 5.85 -14.97 -19.12
N LEU A 223 6.30 -13.86 -18.50
CA LEU A 223 5.73 -13.35 -17.24
C LEU A 223 4.56 -12.37 -17.46
N ILE A 224 4.51 -11.68 -18.60
CA ILE A 224 3.50 -10.65 -18.90
C ILE A 224 2.06 -11.16 -18.79
N PRO A 225 1.68 -12.35 -19.29
CA PRO A 225 0.33 -12.88 -19.11
C PRO A 225 -0.09 -12.94 -17.63
N ALA A 226 0.79 -13.45 -16.75
CA ALA A 226 0.53 -13.51 -15.32
C ALA A 226 0.40 -12.11 -14.68
N TYR A 227 1.11 -11.11 -15.21
CA TYR A 227 1.00 -9.72 -14.75
C TYR A 227 -0.35 -9.12 -15.12
N ARG A 228 -0.83 -9.36 -16.34
CA ARG A 228 -2.18 -8.94 -16.80
C ARG A 228 -3.27 -9.59 -15.96
N ASP A 229 -3.16 -10.90 -15.73
CA ASP A 229 -4.14 -11.62 -14.91
C ASP A 229 -4.18 -11.07 -13.49
N THR A 230 -3.02 -10.80 -12.90
CA THR A 230 -2.92 -10.18 -11.57
C THR A 230 -3.55 -8.79 -11.56
N TYR A 231 -3.32 -7.99 -12.60
CA TYR A 231 -3.88 -6.63 -12.74
C TYR A 231 -5.40 -6.65 -12.83
N ARG A 232 -5.98 -7.45 -13.73
CA ARG A 232 -7.44 -7.61 -13.88
C ARG A 232 -8.09 -8.13 -12.61
N LYS A 233 -7.47 -9.13 -11.98
CA LYS A 233 -7.96 -9.71 -10.73
C LYS A 233 -7.88 -8.73 -9.56
N SER A 234 -6.87 -7.88 -9.55
CA SER A 234 -6.75 -6.80 -8.56
C SER A 234 -7.89 -5.80 -8.68
N ALA A 235 -8.24 -5.36 -9.90
CA ALA A 235 -9.41 -4.51 -10.13
C ALA A 235 -10.71 -5.18 -9.65
N ALA A 236 -10.94 -6.44 -10.03
CA ALA A 236 -12.12 -7.18 -9.59
C ALA A 236 -12.20 -7.37 -8.07
N LEU A 237 -11.06 -7.55 -7.39
CA LEU A 237 -10.99 -7.61 -5.93
C LEU A 237 -11.27 -6.25 -5.29
N PHE A 238 -10.75 -5.18 -5.87
CA PHE A 238 -10.98 -3.82 -5.40
C PHE A 238 -12.46 -3.43 -5.48
N SER A 239 -13.17 -3.81 -6.55
CA SER A 239 -14.63 -3.66 -6.62
C SER A 239 -15.35 -4.41 -5.51
N ARG A 240 -14.94 -5.65 -5.21
CA ARG A 240 -15.51 -6.42 -4.09
C ARG A 240 -15.23 -5.78 -2.74
N GLU A 241 -14.02 -5.27 -2.51
CA GLU A 241 -13.68 -4.49 -1.31
C GLU A 241 -14.58 -3.26 -1.19
N CYS A 242 -14.77 -2.49 -2.27
CA CYS A 242 -15.66 -1.32 -2.26
C CYS A 242 -17.11 -1.70 -1.97
N ALA A 243 -17.58 -2.84 -2.49
CA ALA A 243 -18.94 -3.34 -2.22
C ALA A 243 -19.13 -3.75 -0.74
N ILE A 244 -18.10 -4.34 -0.12
CA ILE A 244 -18.11 -4.75 1.29
C ILE A 244 -18.00 -3.53 2.22
N VAL A 245 -17.00 -2.67 1.98
CA VAL A 245 -16.62 -1.54 2.86
C VAL A 245 -17.54 -0.34 2.65
N GLN A 246 -18.10 -0.19 1.45
CA GLN A 246 -18.97 0.90 1.04
C GLN A 246 -18.38 2.30 1.32
N PRO A 247 -17.14 2.59 0.90
CA PRO A 247 -16.50 3.85 1.25
C PRO A 247 -17.19 5.04 0.59
N LYS A 248 -17.23 6.18 1.30
CA LYS A 248 -17.75 7.44 0.75
C LYS A 248 -16.67 8.21 -0.01
N GLN A 249 -15.41 8.11 0.42
CA GLN A 249 -14.27 8.79 -0.15
C GLN A 249 -13.03 7.89 -0.18
N LEU A 250 -12.32 7.89 -1.31
CA LEU A 250 -11.00 7.26 -1.38
C LEU A 250 -9.91 8.28 -1.07
N ILE A 251 -8.93 7.88 -0.25
CA ILE A 251 -7.68 8.60 -0.02
C ILE A 251 -6.53 7.74 -0.55
N VAL A 252 -5.81 8.24 -1.54
CA VAL A 252 -4.82 7.45 -2.28
C VAL A 252 -3.40 7.91 -1.94
N PHE A 253 -2.57 6.98 -1.45
CA PHE A 253 -1.19 7.22 -1.06
C PHE A 253 -0.26 7.21 -2.28
N GLY A 254 0.01 8.41 -2.80
CA GLY A 254 0.95 8.70 -3.86
C GLY A 254 0.35 8.61 -5.26
N ASN A 255 0.84 9.48 -6.13
CA ASN A 255 0.44 9.57 -7.53
C ASN A 255 0.49 8.24 -8.30
N ASP A 256 1.45 7.35 -8.02
CA ASP A 256 1.55 6.07 -8.73
C ASP A 256 0.35 5.16 -8.44
N ALA A 257 -0.16 5.14 -7.21
CA ALA A 257 -1.35 4.38 -6.85
C ALA A 257 -2.59 4.98 -7.54
N LEU A 258 -2.72 6.32 -7.53
CA LEU A 258 -3.84 7.01 -8.18
C LEU A 258 -3.84 6.78 -9.69
N ALA A 259 -2.68 6.94 -10.33
CA ALA A 259 -2.50 6.69 -11.75
C ALA A 259 -2.88 5.24 -12.08
N THR A 260 -2.44 4.25 -11.28
CA THR A 260 -2.81 2.84 -11.48
C THR A 260 -4.33 2.65 -11.46
N MET A 261 -5.04 3.26 -10.51
CA MET A 261 -6.51 3.19 -10.43
C MET A 261 -7.19 3.87 -11.63
N GLN A 262 -6.69 5.02 -12.06
CA GLN A 262 -7.19 5.73 -13.24
C GLN A 262 -6.96 4.92 -14.52
N ASN A 263 -5.82 4.25 -14.65
CA ASN A 263 -5.54 3.36 -15.77
C ASN A 263 -6.51 2.18 -15.79
N MET A 264 -6.81 1.57 -14.64
CA MET A 264 -7.82 0.50 -14.56
C MET A 264 -9.21 0.99 -14.99
N VAL A 265 -9.57 2.25 -14.69
CA VAL A 265 -10.82 2.88 -15.20
C VAL A 265 -10.75 3.06 -16.70
N ASN A 266 -9.66 3.61 -17.23
CA ASN A 266 -9.49 3.83 -18.67
C ASN A 266 -9.51 2.51 -19.45
N ASP A 267 -8.94 1.45 -18.87
CA ASP A 267 -8.92 0.07 -19.35
C ASP A 267 -10.29 -0.63 -19.34
N GLY A 268 -11.34 0.03 -18.85
CA GLY A 268 -12.69 -0.52 -18.75
C GLY A 268 -12.83 -1.61 -17.68
N LEU A 269 -11.86 -1.78 -16.78
CA LEU A 269 -11.92 -2.82 -15.74
C LEU A 269 -13.00 -2.57 -14.69
N PHE A 270 -13.52 -1.35 -14.63
CA PHE A 270 -14.60 -0.95 -13.74
C PHE A 270 -15.89 -0.56 -14.50
N ASP A 271 -16.04 -0.93 -15.78
CA ASP A 271 -17.23 -0.58 -16.58
C ASP A 271 -18.53 -1.13 -15.98
N ALA A 272 -18.45 -2.30 -15.34
CA ALA A 272 -19.58 -2.90 -14.64
C ALA A 272 -19.86 -2.28 -13.25
N ASP A 273 -19.02 -1.36 -12.78
CA ASP A 273 -19.08 -0.79 -11.42
C ASP A 273 -18.94 0.75 -11.43
N PRO A 274 -20.01 1.48 -11.83
CA PRO A 274 -19.97 2.93 -11.92
C PRO A 274 -19.74 3.62 -10.58
N THR A 275 -20.11 2.96 -9.48
CA THR A 275 -19.85 3.46 -8.12
C THR A 275 -18.34 3.54 -7.86
N VAL A 276 -17.61 2.47 -8.17
CA VAL A 276 -16.14 2.44 -8.04
C VAL A 276 -15.48 3.43 -8.99
N GLN A 277 -15.96 3.58 -10.23
CA GLN A 277 -15.45 4.63 -11.11
C GLN A 277 -15.62 6.03 -10.52
N GLY A 278 -16.79 6.32 -9.94
CA GLY A 278 -17.05 7.60 -9.28
C GLY A 278 -16.12 7.84 -8.10
N LEU A 279 -15.89 6.82 -7.28
CA LEU A 279 -14.94 6.87 -6.16
C LEU A 279 -13.50 7.14 -6.63
N ILE A 280 -13.04 6.50 -7.69
CA ILE A 280 -11.70 6.69 -8.26
C ILE A 280 -11.54 8.08 -8.87
N LYS A 281 -12.53 8.54 -9.65
CA LYS A 281 -12.51 9.88 -10.28
C LYS A 281 -12.46 11.00 -9.26
N ASN A 282 -13.09 10.80 -8.11
CA ASN A 282 -13.14 11.78 -7.01
C ASN A 282 -12.12 11.48 -5.90
N ALA A 283 -11.18 10.55 -6.12
CA ALA A 283 -10.21 10.17 -5.11
C ALA A 283 -9.29 11.34 -4.73
N LEU A 284 -8.97 11.46 -3.43
CA LEU A 284 -8.03 12.46 -2.93
C LEU A 284 -6.62 11.86 -2.90
N GLU A 285 -5.70 12.41 -3.68
CA GLU A 285 -4.29 12.04 -3.57
C GLU A 285 -3.68 12.63 -2.29
N THR A 286 -2.79 11.89 -1.67
CA THR A 286 -1.90 12.40 -0.63
C THR A 286 -0.52 11.78 -0.75
N GLU A 287 0.52 12.45 -0.24
CA GLU A 287 1.89 11.93 -0.29
C GLU A 287 1.97 10.50 0.28
N HIS A 288 2.71 9.61 -0.39
CA HIS A 288 2.90 8.27 0.13
C HIS A 288 3.63 8.31 1.48
N TYR A 289 3.16 7.57 2.48
CA TYR A 289 3.78 7.49 3.82
C TYR A 289 5.16 6.79 3.83
N ALA A 290 5.71 6.46 2.66
CA ALA A 290 7.07 5.91 2.50
C ALA A 290 7.97 6.88 1.72
N ALA A 291 7.42 8.03 1.27
CA ALA A 291 8.18 9.12 0.70
C ALA A 291 9.00 9.76 1.82
N GLN A 292 10.10 9.10 2.17
CA GLN A 292 11.12 9.73 3.00
C GLN A 292 11.74 10.82 2.15
N GLY A 293 11.35 12.06 2.41
CA GLY A 293 11.96 13.22 1.81
C GLY A 293 13.47 13.09 1.93
N LYS A 294 14.16 13.05 0.78
CA LYS A 294 15.61 13.24 0.67
C LYS A 294 15.91 14.69 1.06
N VAL A 295 15.67 15.08 2.31
CA VAL A 295 16.15 16.34 2.84
C VAL A 295 17.65 16.15 2.95
N LYS A 296 18.36 16.62 1.92
CA LYS A 296 19.82 16.56 1.85
C LYS A 296 20.38 17.40 2.99
N GLY A 297 20.83 16.73 4.04
CA GLY A 297 21.55 17.34 5.15
C GLY A 297 20.74 17.39 6.45
N LYS A 298 21.22 16.63 7.43
CA LYS A 298 20.74 16.52 8.82
C LYS A 298 19.43 15.73 8.94
N GLY A 299 19.38 14.81 9.90
CA GLY A 299 18.34 13.78 10.04
C GLY A 299 16.92 14.34 9.92
N MET A 300 15.98 13.53 9.43
CA MET A 300 14.57 13.90 9.32
C MET A 300 14.11 14.53 10.63
N ALA A 301 13.93 15.86 10.62
CA ALA A 301 13.29 16.52 11.74
C ALA A 301 11.83 16.06 11.72
N ALA A 302 11.32 15.59 12.87
CA ALA A 302 9.91 15.21 13.04
C ALA A 302 8.92 16.29 12.52
N ARG A 303 9.38 17.53 12.37
CA ARG A 303 8.70 18.65 11.71
C ARG A 303 8.22 18.36 10.28
N TYR A 304 8.86 17.47 9.53
CA TYR A 304 8.38 17.08 8.20
C TYR A 304 7.18 16.15 8.25
N TRP A 305 7.15 15.21 9.20
CA TRP A 305 6.00 14.30 9.39
C TRP A 305 4.76 15.08 9.80
N MET A 306 4.96 16.10 10.63
CA MET A 306 3.95 17.03 11.10
C MET A 306 3.14 17.70 9.98
N ALA A 307 3.82 18.29 8.99
CA ALA A 307 3.15 19.04 7.93
C ALA A 307 2.23 18.18 7.06
N ALA A 308 2.54 16.90 6.88
CA ALA A 308 1.76 16.01 6.03
C ALA A 308 0.43 15.57 6.66
N ALA A 309 0.38 15.39 7.99
CA ALA A 309 -0.87 15.10 8.69
C ALA A 309 -1.85 16.29 8.59
N ASP A 310 -1.32 17.51 8.73
CA ASP A 310 -2.11 18.75 8.62
C ASP A 310 -2.61 18.92 7.18
N THR A 311 -1.80 18.58 6.19
CA THR A 311 -2.17 18.62 4.76
C THR A 311 -3.31 17.67 4.43
N LEU A 312 -3.29 16.43 4.94
CA LEU A 312 -4.35 15.46 4.69
C LEU A 312 -5.67 15.90 5.32
N THR A 313 -5.64 16.40 6.56
CA THR A 313 -6.84 16.90 7.26
C THR A 313 -7.45 18.07 6.50
N ALA A 314 -6.63 19.03 6.06
CA ALA A 314 -7.10 20.17 5.29
C ALA A 314 -7.66 19.77 3.91
N ALA A 315 -7.11 18.74 3.28
CA ALA A 315 -7.62 18.24 2.00
C ALA A 315 -9.00 17.60 2.14
N THR A 316 -9.22 16.81 3.21
CA THR A 316 -10.54 16.20 3.46
C THR A 316 -11.57 17.23 3.91
N ASP A 317 -11.18 18.23 4.71
CA ASP A 317 -12.07 19.33 5.08
C ASP A 317 -12.59 20.10 3.86
N ARG A 318 -11.75 20.31 2.83
CA ARG A 318 -12.17 20.97 1.59
C ARG A 318 -13.08 20.11 0.71
N ALA A 319 -13.01 18.79 0.82
CA ALA A 319 -13.83 17.88 0.01
C ALA A 319 -15.23 17.68 0.60
N THR A 320 -15.41 17.92 1.90
CA THR A 320 -16.68 17.72 2.62
C THR A 320 -17.52 18.99 2.79
N ASN A 321 -16.95 20.16 2.50
CA ASN A 321 -17.62 21.47 2.56
C ASN A 321 -17.94 21.99 1.17
#